data_AF-A0A848DEM5-F1
#
_entry.id   AF-A0A848DEM5-F1
#
_cell.length_a   1.000
_cell.length_b   1.000
_cell.length_c   1.000
_cell.angle_alpha   90.00
_cell.angle_beta   90.00
_cell.angle_gamma   90.00
#
_symmetry.space_group_name_H-M   'P 1'
#
loop_
_entity.id
_entity.type
_entity.pdbx_description
1 polymer ?
#
loop_
_entity_poly.entity_id
_entity_poly.type
_entity_poly.pdbx_seq_one_letter_code
_entity_poly.pdbx_strand_id
1 'polypeptide(L)'
;GGWGDERLSVTECTATGNGTNGIFVELQREAWPPPRGISITGCHVTDNRFGISDWGAQGLVVSACTITGNHQVGFDVSSRGTATVGGRGGLVTGCLIDLNVGDGVAIGGTPGPYTVQGNRISGNGGHGYRVHDIGCAEPVTAQEVVIEGNGIRDNALDGVRLDGATCDAFVVGNRIRNNGRRAAPAACGGGPNVRYTALSMIDQGAAWLPDGHRGKILTAGDETAVVTANSGTGLMLAPVRPGASSAWAGDPPAGGTPYRLPDPPSTRAGITVNATAVSPTLRANRSWDNQQTRSQTHGLWITADGRCTDGRVVDNDLEGNAVGAARFDTAPAEGLWERNHGLPARRGDGPTPAPIGQPATGPSGPGSSGC
;
A
#
# COMPACT_ATOMS: atom_id res chain seq x y z
N GLY A 1 -5.47 16.31 -20.98
CA GLY A 1 -4.04 16.47 -21.27
C GLY A 1 -3.74 17.94 -21.40
N GLY A 2 -2.70 18.41 -20.74
CA GLY A 2 -2.40 19.85 -20.65
C GLY A 2 -1.35 20.35 -21.64
N TRP A 3 -1.53 21.60 -22.08
CA TRP A 3 -0.71 22.34 -23.04
C TRP A 3 -0.10 23.58 -22.37
N GLY A 4 0.92 23.41 -21.51
CA GLY A 4 1.56 24.54 -20.83
C GLY A 4 0.75 25.09 -19.64
N ASP A 5 0.75 26.41 -19.44
CA ASP A 5 0.09 27.08 -18.30
C ASP A 5 -1.45 27.01 -18.39
N GLU A 6 -2.01 25.85 -18.09
CA GLU A 6 -3.44 25.60 -18.06
C GLU A 6 -3.99 25.55 -16.63
N ARG A 7 -5.11 26.26 -16.42
CA ARG A 7 -5.90 26.20 -15.18
C ARG A 7 -7.18 25.45 -15.44
N LEU A 8 -7.50 24.50 -14.56
CA LEU A 8 -8.69 23.66 -14.67
C LEU A 8 -9.25 23.41 -13.26
N SER A 9 -10.57 23.47 -13.13
CA SER A 9 -11.28 23.03 -11.94
C SER A 9 -12.29 21.95 -12.32
N VAL A 10 -12.17 20.78 -11.69
CA VAL A 10 -13.14 19.69 -11.78
C VAL A 10 -13.81 19.57 -10.41
N THR A 11 -15.09 19.91 -10.33
CA THR A 11 -15.79 20.04 -9.06
C THR A 11 -17.08 19.21 -9.09
N GLU A 12 -17.35 18.47 -8.01
CA GLU A 12 -18.63 17.77 -7.79
C GLU A 12 -19.01 16.79 -8.92
N CYS A 13 -18.00 16.21 -9.57
CA CYS A 13 -18.20 15.26 -10.65
C CYS A 13 -18.23 13.81 -10.14
N THR A 14 -18.90 12.92 -10.87
CA THR A 14 -18.86 11.47 -10.65
C THR A 14 -18.11 10.80 -11.80
N ALA A 15 -17.12 9.96 -11.48
CA ALA A 15 -16.39 9.14 -12.43
C ALA A 15 -16.49 7.66 -12.01
N THR A 16 -17.20 6.85 -12.79
CA THR A 16 -17.50 5.45 -12.45
C THR A 16 -17.21 4.49 -13.58
N GLY A 17 -16.66 3.31 -13.27
CA GLY A 17 -16.54 2.22 -14.24
C GLY A 17 -15.59 2.48 -15.41
N ASN A 18 -14.68 3.46 -15.31
CA ASN A 18 -13.77 3.80 -16.41
C ASN A 18 -12.64 2.77 -16.51
N GLY A 19 -12.40 2.28 -17.73
CA GLY A 19 -11.41 1.22 -18.00
C GLY A 19 -9.97 1.56 -17.62
N THR A 20 -9.63 2.85 -17.49
CA THR A 20 -8.28 3.31 -17.10
C THR A 20 -8.32 4.23 -15.88
N ASN A 21 -8.70 5.50 -16.05
CA ASN A 21 -8.70 6.47 -14.96
C ASN A 21 -10.10 7.03 -14.77
N GLY A 22 -10.49 7.32 -13.52
CA GLY A 22 -11.69 8.12 -13.26
C GLY A 22 -11.46 9.57 -13.69
N ILE A 23 -10.45 10.23 -13.11
CA ILE A 23 -9.98 11.56 -13.51
C ILE A 23 -8.47 11.50 -13.61
N PHE A 24 -7.87 12.06 -14.67
CA PHE A 24 -6.42 12.12 -14.77
C PHE A 24 -5.94 13.43 -15.38
N VAL A 25 -4.78 13.86 -14.92
CA VAL A 25 -4.06 15.02 -15.45
C VAL A 25 -2.73 14.53 -15.97
N GLU A 26 -2.47 14.77 -17.25
CA GLU A 26 -1.31 14.19 -17.93
C GLU A 26 -0.62 15.23 -18.80
N LEU A 27 0.71 15.27 -18.72
CA LEU A 27 1.56 16.00 -19.64
C LEU A 27 1.64 15.25 -20.97
N GLN A 28 1.32 15.93 -22.07
CA GLN A 28 1.29 15.30 -23.39
C GLN A 28 2.66 15.24 -24.07
N ARG A 29 3.58 16.15 -23.73
CA ARG A 29 4.95 16.18 -24.27
C ARG A 29 5.92 16.59 -23.18
N GLU A 30 7.01 15.84 -23.05
CA GLU A 30 8.06 16.08 -22.05
C GLU A 30 8.67 17.50 -22.16
N ALA A 31 8.84 17.99 -23.38
CA ALA A 31 9.41 19.32 -23.63
C ALA A 31 8.48 20.50 -23.26
N TRP A 32 7.23 20.25 -22.86
CA TRP A 32 6.31 21.30 -22.47
C TRP A 32 6.39 21.61 -20.98
N PRO A 33 6.15 22.88 -20.59
CA PRO A 33 5.93 23.20 -19.19
C PRO A 33 4.77 22.36 -18.63
N PRO A 34 4.94 21.73 -17.45
CA PRO A 34 3.85 21.04 -16.77
C PRO A 34 2.67 21.97 -16.47
N PRO A 35 1.42 21.50 -16.62
CA PRO A 35 0.25 22.31 -16.36
C PRO A 35 0.08 22.62 -14.87
N ARG A 36 -0.48 23.79 -14.55
CA ARG A 36 -0.45 24.40 -13.20
C ARG A 36 -1.77 25.04 -12.81
N GLY A 37 -2.12 24.96 -11.53
CA GLY A 37 -3.38 25.54 -11.03
C GLY A 37 -4.57 24.66 -11.41
N ILE A 38 -4.36 23.35 -11.41
CA ILE A 38 -5.40 22.35 -11.61
C ILE A 38 -5.90 21.91 -10.23
N SER A 39 -7.21 21.86 -10.09
CA SER A 39 -7.91 21.47 -8.87
C SER A 39 -9.01 20.44 -9.15
N ILE A 40 -9.08 19.40 -8.33
CA ILE A 40 -10.14 18.38 -8.35
C ILE A 40 -10.76 18.34 -6.96
N THR A 41 -12.02 18.77 -6.84
CA THR A 41 -12.67 19.01 -5.55
C THR A 41 -14.03 18.33 -5.44
N GLY A 42 -14.31 17.66 -4.33
CA GLY A 42 -15.66 17.16 -4.03
C GLY A 42 -16.15 16.06 -4.99
N CYS A 43 -15.26 15.38 -5.70
CA CYS A 43 -15.63 14.39 -6.71
C CYS A 43 -15.87 12.99 -6.08
N HIS A 44 -16.74 12.20 -6.71
CA HIS A 44 -16.96 10.79 -6.38
C HIS A 44 -16.37 9.90 -7.47
N VAL A 45 -15.35 9.12 -7.13
CA VAL A 45 -14.54 8.36 -8.08
C VAL A 45 -14.49 6.89 -7.68
N THR A 46 -15.21 6.04 -8.40
CA THR A 46 -15.42 4.63 -8.02
C THR A 46 -15.32 3.64 -9.17
N ASP A 47 -14.92 2.39 -8.87
CA ASP A 47 -14.90 1.29 -9.84
C ASP A 47 -14.09 1.61 -11.13
N ASN A 48 -13.10 2.50 -11.05
CA ASN A 48 -12.17 2.75 -12.16
C ASN A 48 -10.93 1.89 -11.98
N ARG A 49 -10.10 1.74 -13.01
CA ARG A 49 -8.81 1.03 -12.82
C ARG A 49 -7.90 1.83 -11.87
N PHE A 50 -7.74 3.12 -12.11
CA PHE A 50 -7.16 4.10 -11.19
C PHE A 50 -8.22 5.16 -10.89
N GLY A 51 -8.32 5.62 -9.65
CA GLY A 51 -9.27 6.66 -9.28
C GLY A 51 -8.90 8.02 -9.87
N ILE A 52 -8.03 8.75 -9.17
CA ILE A 52 -7.49 10.04 -9.63
C ILE A 52 -5.98 9.90 -9.86
N SER A 53 -5.50 10.34 -11.02
CA SER A 53 -4.10 10.17 -11.42
C SER A 53 -3.41 11.49 -11.80
N ASP A 54 -2.20 11.70 -11.30
CA ASP A 54 -1.30 12.80 -11.66
C ASP A 54 -0.07 12.30 -12.44
N TRP A 55 -0.14 12.44 -13.76
CA TRP A 55 0.85 12.00 -14.73
C TRP A 55 1.55 13.17 -15.40
N GLY A 56 1.90 14.19 -14.61
CA GLY A 56 2.81 15.25 -15.04
C GLY A 56 2.31 16.66 -14.80
N ALA A 57 1.36 16.87 -13.88
CA ALA A 57 1.00 18.22 -13.45
C ALA A 57 2.04 18.81 -12.49
N GLN A 58 2.06 20.13 -12.38
CA GLN A 58 2.76 20.84 -11.33
C GLN A 58 1.76 21.54 -10.41
N GLY A 59 1.68 21.08 -9.16
CA GLY A 59 0.81 21.66 -8.14
C GLY A 59 -0.65 21.22 -8.27
N LEU A 60 -0.93 19.97 -8.66
CA LEU A 60 -2.29 19.43 -8.63
C LEU A 60 -2.83 19.44 -7.19
N VAL A 61 -4.02 20.00 -6.99
CA VAL A 61 -4.73 19.93 -5.72
C VAL A 61 -5.93 19.00 -5.84
N VAL A 62 -5.96 17.94 -5.04
CA VAL A 62 -7.11 17.04 -4.91
C VAL A 62 -7.68 17.18 -3.50
N SER A 63 -8.95 17.57 -3.38
CA SER A 63 -9.52 17.82 -2.06
C SER A 63 -10.98 17.38 -1.91
N ALA A 64 -11.33 16.95 -0.69
CA ALA A 64 -12.70 16.58 -0.34
C ALA A 64 -13.35 15.51 -1.25
N CYS A 65 -12.56 14.67 -1.91
CA CYS A 65 -13.05 13.64 -2.82
C CYS A 65 -13.37 12.33 -2.06
N THR A 66 -14.33 11.58 -2.58
CA THR A 66 -14.55 10.17 -2.22
C THR A 66 -13.99 9.29 -3.32
N ILE A 67 -12.94 8.52 -3.02
CA ILE A 67 -12.17 7.73 -3.96
C ILE A 67 -12.22 6.27 -3.49
N THR A 68 -13.10 5.46 -4.07
CA THR A 68 -13.46 4.15 -3.51
C THR A 68 -13.52 3.03 -4.53
N GLY A 69 -13.23 1.79 -4.15
CA GLY A 69 -13.47 0.63 -5.01
C GLY A 69 -12.72 0.64 -6.35
N ASN A 70 -11.66 1.44 -6.52
CA ASN A 70 -10.87 1.44 -7.74
C ASN A 70 -9.95 0.21 -7.77
N HIS A 71 -9.68 -0.34 -8.96
CA HIS A 71 -9.16 -1.69 -9.10
C HIS A 71 -7.65 -1.81 -8.84
N GLN A 72 -6.89 -0.72 -9.00
CA GLN A 72 -5.43 -0.72 -8.78
C GLN A 72 -5.03 0.26 -7.70
N VAL A 73 -5.41 1.53 -7.85
CA VAL A 73 -5.04 2.58 -6.89
C VAL A 73 -6.18 3.59 -6.78
N GLY A 74 -6.46 4.07 -5.56
CA GLY A 74 -7.35 5.20 -5.36
C GLY A 74 -6.78 6.49 -5.93
N PHE A 75 -5.63 6.94 -5.41
CA PHE A 75 -4.90 8.10 -5.93
C PHE A 75 -3.49 7.72 -6.39
N ASP A 76 -3.16 8.01 -7.64
CA ASP A 76 -1.89 7.65 -8.29
C ASP A 76 -1.08 8.89 -8.68
N VAL A 77 0.21 8.89 -8.39
CA VAL A 77 1.19 9.78 -9.03
C VAL A 77 2.19 8.89 -9.73
N SER A 78 2.28 8.99 -11.06
CA SER A 78 3.22 8.17 -11.81
C SER A 78 3.67 8.75 -13.15
N SER A 79 4.88 8.39 -13.59
CA SER A 79 5.37 8.63 -14.95
C SER A 79 4.85 7.60 -15.97
N ARG A 80 3.67 7.02 -15.75
CA ARG A 80 3.03 6.08 -16.70
C ARG A 80 2.27 6.77 -17.83
N GLY A 81 2.14 8.08 -17.77
CA GLY A 81 1.54 8.88 -18.83
C GLY A 81 2.41 8.97 -20.08
N THR A 82 1.84 9.59 -21.10
CA THR A 82 2.37 9.76 -22.46
C THR A 82 3.76 10.41 -22.48
N ALA A 83 3.97 11.47 -21.68
CA ALA A 83 5.28 12.12 -21.59
C ALA A 83 6.27 11.38 -20.69
N THR A 84 5.87 10.30 -20.03
CA THR A 84 6.68 9.58 -19.02
C THR A 84 7.20 10.49 -17.89
N VAL A 85 6.42 11.49 -17.51
CA VAL A 85 6.73 12.45 -16.44
C VAL A 85 5.69 12.31 -15.32
N GLY A 86 6.15 12.05 -14.09
CA GLY A 86 5.28 12.05 -12.92
C GLY A 86 4.91 13.46 -12.47
N GLY A 87 3.72 13.62 -11.87
CA GLY A 87 3.32 14.87 -11.26
C GLY A 87 4.22 15.30 -10.10
N ARG A 88 4.27 16.61 -9.79
CA ARG A 88 5.09 17.17 -8.70
C ARG A 88 4.44 18.37 -8.01
N GLY A 89 4.83 18.61 -6.77
CA GLY A 89 4.32 19.70 -5.93
C GLY A 89 2.84 19.61 -5.60
N GLY A 90 2.22 18.44 -5.78
CA GLY A 90 0.79 18.26 -5.58
C GLY A 90 0.40 18.08 -4.11
N LEU A 91 -0.90 18.24 -3.85
CA LEU A 91 -1.53 18.16 -2.54
C LEU A 91 -2.81 17.32 -2.62
N VAL A 92 -2.90 16.26 -1.82
CA VAL A 92 -4.13 15.48 -1.60
C VAL A 92 -4.60 15.67 -0.16
N THR A 93 -5.78 16.25 0.02
CA THR A 93 -6.24 16.64 1.36
C THR A 93 -7.73 16.44 1.61
N GLY A 94 -8.07 15.96 2.82
CA GLY A 94 -9.46 15.83 3.25
C GLY A 94 -10.29 14.82 2.44
N CYS A 95 -9.64 13.87 1.77
CA CYS A 95 -10.30 12.83 0.98
C CYS A 95 -10.64 11.59 1.82
N LEU A 96 -11.70 10.89 1.40
CA LEU A 96 -11.98 9.52 1.79
C LEU A 96 -11.44 8.60 0.70
N ILE A 97 -10.41 7.80 1.02
CA ILE A 97 -9.76 6.86 0.10
C ILE A 97 -9.96 5.45 0.67
N ASP A 98 -10.97 4.74 0.18
CA ASP A 98 -11.52 3.58 0.88
C ASP A 98 -11.74 2.38 -0.04
N LEU A 99 -11.53 1.16 0.44
CA LEU A 99 -11.93 -0.07 -0.25
C LEU A 99 -11.42 -0.22 -1.70
N ASN A 100 -10.31 0.43 -2.08
CA ASN A 100 -9.70 0.18 -3.38
C ASN A 100 -9.13 -1.25 -3.40
N VAL A 101 -9.25 -1.95 -4.52
CA VAL A 101 -8.85 -3.36 -4.65
C VAL A 101 -7.34 -3.52 -4.46
N GLY A 102 -6.56 -2.54 -4.91
CA GLY A 102 -5.11 -2.44 -4.66
C GLY A 102 -4.80 -1.44 -3.56
N ASP A 103 -3.88 -0.50 -3.83
CA ASP A 103 -3.40 0.48 -2.84
C ASP A 103 -4.37 1.67 -2.70
N GLY A 104 -4.40 2.32 -1.54
CA GLY A 104 -5.15 3.56 -1.36
C GLY A 104 -4.49 4.71 -2.13
N VAL A 105 -3.24 5.00 -1.80
CA VAL A 105 -2.40 6.00 -2.46
C VAL A 105 -1.11 5.33 -2.95
N ALA A 106 -0.73 5.58 -4.20
CA ALA A 106 0.55 5.16 -4.76
C ALA A 106 1.29 6.36 -5.38
N ILE A 107 2.57 6.50 -5.04
CA ILE A 107 3.46 7.52 -5.61
C ILE A 107 4.70 6.81 -6.17
N GLY A 108 4.96 6.97 -7.46
CA GLY A 108 6.16 6.41 -8.09
C GLY A 108 6.60 7.22 -9.31
N GLY A 109 7.87 7.12 -9.70
CA GLY A 109 8.38 7.81 -10.90
C GLY A 109 8.22 9.34 -10.89
N THR A 110 8.10 9.95 -9.70
CA THR A 110 8.09 11.40 -9.51
C THR A 110 9.34 11.84 -8.75
N PRO A 111 9.97 12.97 -9.14
CA PRO A 111 11.04 13.56 -8.35
C PRO A 111 10.55 14.21 -7.05
N GLY A 112 9.23 14.34 -6.84
CA GLY A 112 8.65 15.12 -5.75
C GLY A 112 8.79 16.63 -5.95
N PRO A 113 8.39 17.46 -4.97
CA PRO A 113 7.71 17.11 -3.72
C PRO A 113 6.28 16.59 -3.93
N TYR A 114 5.67 15.96 -2.92
CA TYR A 114 4.23 15.65 -2.92
C TYR A 114 3.67 15.54 -1.50
N THR A 115 2.49 16.10 -1.25
CA THR A 115 1.87 16.09 0.09
C THR A 115 0.53 15.35 0.08
N VAL A 116 0.37 14.43 1.03
CA VAL A 116 -0.88 13.70 1.31
C VAL A 116 -1.22 13.90 2.78
N GLN A 117 -2.23 14.73 3.05
CA GLN A 117 -2.53 15.17 4.41
C GLN A 117 -4.00 15.10 4.81
N GLY A 118 -4.28 14.83 6.08
CA GLY A 118 -5.63 14.93 6.64
C GLY A 118 -6.67 14.03 5.97
N ASN A 119 -6.25 12.92 5.35
CA ASN A 119 -7.14 11.99 4.66
C ASN A 119 -7.56 10.84 5.58
N ARG A 120 -8.68 10.21 5.25
CA ARG A 120 -9.04 8.88 5.76
C ARG A 120 -8.73 7.84 4.69
N ILE A 121 -7.77 6.97 4.97
CA ILE A 121 -7.30 5.94 4.04
C ILE A 121 -7.56 4.57 4.67
N SER A 122 -8.55 3.83 4.15
CA SER A 122 -8.96 2.59 4.81
C SER A 122 -9.34 1.45 3.89
N GLY A 123 -9.24 0.23 4.43
CA GLY A 123 -9.85 -0.94 3.79
C GLY A 123 -9.29 -1.30 2.42
N ASN A 124 -8.15 -0.77 2.00
CA ASN A 124 -7.61 -1.05 0.67
C ASN A 124 -7.03 -2.48 0.64
N GLY A 125 -7.13 -3.15 -0.52
CA GLY A 125 -6.69 -4.54 -0.70
C GLY A 125 -5.17 -4.71 -0.77
N GLY A 126 -4.43 -3.62 -0.89
CA GLY A 126 -2.98 -3.52 -0.70
C GLY A 126 -2.64 -2.69 0.55
N HIS A 127 -1.84 -1.65 0.35
CA HIS A 127 -1.35 -0.73 1.37
C HIS A 127 -2.29 0.48 1.49
N GLY A 128 -2.23 1.18 2.63
CA GLY A 128 -2.86 2.49 2.73
C GLY A 128 -2.16 3.50 1.81
N TYR A 129 -0.85 3.60 1.98
CA TYR A 129 0.02 4.49 1.22
C TYR A 129 1.29 3.74 0.78
N ARG A 130 1.69 3.89 -0.48
CA ARG A 130 2.89 3.27 -1.03
C ARG A 130 3.70 4.25 -1.88
N VAL A 131 4.98 4.42 -1.55
CA VAL A 131 5.97 4.96 -2.50
C VAL A 131 6.67 3.79 -3.16
N HIS A 132 6.77 3.75 -4.49
CA HIS A 132 7.40 2.64 -5.19
C HIS A 132 8.10 3.06 -6.48
N ASP A 133 9.05 2.24 -6.93
CA ASP A 133 9.54 2.33 -8.30
C ASP A 133 8.48 1.78 -9.27
N ILE A 134 8.35 2.41 -10.43
CA ILE A 134 7.45 1.96 -11.50
C ILE A 134 8.17 1.14 -12.57
N GLY A 135 9.47 0.86 -12.40
CA GLY A 135 10.30 0.09 -13.33
C GLY A 135 10.84 0.91 -14.49
N CYS A 136 11.09 2.20 -14.28
CA CYS A 136 11.77 3.04 -15.26
C CYS A 136 13.23 2.61 -15.44
N ALA A 137 13.84 2.94 -16.58
CA ALA A 137 15.24 2.61 -16.87
C ALA A 137 16.21 3.18 -15.80
N GLU A 138 15.87 4.33 -15.24
CA GLU A 138 16.60 4.96 -14.14
C GLU A 138 15.63 5.18 -12.97
N PRO A 139 15.90 4.60 -11.78
CA PRO A 139 15.09 4.82 -10.59
C PRO A 139 15.07 6.29 -10.18
N VAL A 140 13.88 6.85 -9.98
CA VAL A 140 13.72 8.23 -9.50
C VAL A 140 13.59 8.23 -7.98
N THR A 141 14.46 8.96 -7.30
CA THR A 141 14.33 9.21 -5.85
C THR A 141 13.24 10.25 -5.63
N ALA A 142 12.20 9.90 -4.89
CA ALA A 142 11.15 10.82 -4.54
C ALA A 142 11.61 11.73 -3.39
N GLN A 143 11.72 13.03 -3.66
CA GLN A 143 12.14 14.03 -2.67
C GLN A 143 10.93 14.61 -1.95
N GLU A 144 11.08 14.95 -0.66
CA GLU A 144 10.12 15.77 0.09
C GLU A 144 8.67 15.24 -0.01
N VAL A 145 8.52 13.92 0.11
CA VAL A 145 7.21 13.26 0.17
C VAL A 145 6.65 13.39 1.58
N VAL A 146 5.50 14.04 1.73
CA VAL A 146 4.87 14.34 3.01
C VAL A 146 3.58 13.53 3.19
N ILE A 147 3.50 12.78 4.29
CA ILE A 147 2.35 12.00 4.74
C ILE A 147 2.00 12.51 6.13
N GLU A 148 0.99 13.39 6.23
CA GLU A 148 0.72 14.14 7.45
C GLU A 148 -0.71 14.01 7.98
N GLY A 149 -0.89 13.73 9.27
CA GLY A 149 -2.19 13.85 9.92
C GLY A 149 -3.28 12.94 9.35
N ASN A 150 -2.92 11.84 8.68
CA ASN A 150 -3.88 10.92 8.08
C ASN A 150 -4.39 9.89 9.09
N GLY A 151 -5.63 9.44 8.90
CA GLY A 151 -6.17 8.25 9.54
C GLY A 151 -6.04 7.05 8.60
N ILE A 152 -5.07 6.17 8.85
CA ILE A 152 -4.72 5.03 7.98
C ILE A 152 -5.07 3.73 8.69
N ARG A 153 -6.06 2.97 8.19
CA ARG A 153 -6.51 1.77 8.92
C ARG A 153 -7.11 0.65 8.10
N ASP A 154 -7.08 -0.54 8.67
CA ASP A 154 -7.77 -1.72 8.13
C ASP A 154 -7.38 -2.06 6.68
N ASN A 155 -6.19 -1.62 6.23
CA ASN A 155 -5.65 -2.02 4.93
C ASN A 155 -5.15 -3.46 5.00
N ALA A 156 -5.19 -4.16 3.86
CA ALA A 156 -4.81 -5.56 3.78
C ALA A 156 -3.34 -5.80 4.14
N LEU A 157 -2.45 -4.89 3.74
CA LEU A 157 -1.01 -4.94 3.99
C LEU A 157 -0.60 -3.78 4.91
N ASP A 158 0.55 -3.16 4.67
CA ASP A 158 1.08 -2.10 5.53
C ASP A 158 0.22 -0.83 5.48
N GLY A 159 0.27 -0.03 6.56
CA GLY A 159 -0.35 1.30 6.55
C GLY A 159 0.36 2.24 5.58
N VAL A 160 1.67 2.41 5.78
CA VAL A 160 2.59 3.19 4.94
C VAL A 160 3.74 2.30 4.52
N ARG A 161 4.08 2.28 3.23
CA ARG A 161 5.18 1.48 2.68
C ARG A 161 6.08 2.30 1.75
N LEU A 162 7.35 2.40 2.08
CA LEU A 162 8.38 3.03 1.25
C LEU A 162 9.17 1.92 0.51
N ASP A 163 8.67 1.52 -0.66
CA ASP A 163 9.30 0.55 -1.57
C ASP A 163 10.20 1.21 -2.63
N GLY A 164 10.09 2.52 -2.83
CA GLY A 164 10.96 3.32 -3.70
C GLY A 164 11.92 4.18 -2.90
N ALA A 165 13.03 4.59 -3.51
CA ALA A 165 13.99 5.47 -2.86
C ALA A 165 13.37 6.83 -2.52
N THR A 166 13.64 7.32 -1.31
CA THR A 166 13.18 8.65 -0.86
C THR A 166 14.31 9.47 -0.25
N CYS A 167 14.20 10.79 -0.38
CA CYS A 167 15.03 11.77 0.32
C CYS A 167 14.11 12.76 1.03
N ASP A 168 14.39 13.06 2.29
CA ASP A 168 13.62 14.01 3.10
C ASP A 168 12.11 13.68 3.15
N ALA A 169 11.77 12.39 3.27
CA ALA A 169 10.38 11.98 3.42
C ALA A 169 9.85 12.28 4.83
N PHE A 170 8.64 12.83 4.93
CA PHE A 170 7.97 13.15 6.19
C PHE A 170 6.79 12.22 6.41
N VAL A 171 6.81 11.46 7.50
CA VAL A 171 5.66 10.70 8.01
C VAL A 171 5.34 11.26 9.38
N VAL A 172 4.35 12.15 9.47
CA VAL A 172 4.15 12.99 10.67
C VAL A 172 2.70 12.97 11.16
N GLY A 173 2.50 12.76 12.46
CA GLY A 173 1.19 12.97 13.09
C GLY A 173 0.09 12.00 12.64
N ASN A 174 0.45 10.87 12.00
CA ASN A 174 -0.54 9.93 11.48
C ASN A 174 -1.09 9.00 12.56
N ARG A 175 -2.35 8.60 12.42
CA ARG A 175 -2.98 7.54 13.23
C ARG A 175 -3.10 6.30 12.37
N ILE A 176 -2.20 5.35 12.59
CA ILE A 176 -2.04 4.14 11.78
C ILE A 176 -2.48 2.94 12.61
N ARG A 177 -3.52 2.22 12.21
CA ARG A 177 -4.02 1.12 13.05
C ARG A 177 -4.68 -0.02 12.32
N ASN A 178 -4.64 -1.19 12.92
CA ASN A 178 -5.41 -2.37 12.48
C ASN A 178 -5.12 -2.76 11.02
N ASN A 179 -3.98 -2.36 10.46
CA ASN A 179 -3.59 -2.76 9.11
C ASN A 179 -3.14 -4.23 9.12
N GLY A 180 -2.66 -4.71 7.98
CA GLY A 180 -2.30 -6.11 7.83
C GLY A 180 -3.51 -7.04 7.88
N ARG A 181 -4.71 -6.59 7.46
CA ARG A 181 -5.95 -7.37 7.49
C ARG A 181 -5.86 -8.67 6.70
N ARG A 182 -4.98 -8.74 5.69
CA ARG A 182 -4.59 -9.99 5.01
C ARG A 182 -3.77 -10.86 5.95
N ALA A 183 -4.45 -11.47 6.93
CA ALA A 183 -3.85 -12.21 8.04
C ALA A 183 -4.36 -13.64 8.16
N ALA A 184 -5.45 -14.03 7.48
CA ALA A 184 -5.88 -15.42 7.47
C ALA A 184 -4.79 -16.29 6.79
N PRO A 185 -4.60 -17.54 7.21
CA PRO A 185 -3.65 -18.46 6.56
C PRO A 185 -4.06 -18.79 5.12
N ALA A 186 -3.24 -19.59 4.43
CA ALA A 186 -3.67 -20.27 3.21
C ALA A 186 -4.96 -21.08 3.47
N ALA A 187 -5.82 -21.16 2.47
CA ALA A 187 -7.05 -21.93 2.53
C ALA A 187 -7.29 -22.62 1.20
N CYS A 188 -7.86 -23.80 1.24
CA CYS A 188 -8.34 -24.52 0.07
C CYS A 188 -9.60 -25.30 0.43
N GLY A 189 -10.38 -25.62 -0.58
CA GLY A 189 -11.61 -26.39 -0.42
C GLY A 189 -12.18 -26.76 -1.78
N GLY A 190 -13.31 -27.45 -1.79
CA GLY A 190 -14.00 -27.92 -2.99
C GLY A 190 -15.20 -28.79 -2.64
N GLY A 191 -15.86 -29.34 -3.65
CA GLY A 191 -17.02 -30.22 -3.47
C GLY A 191 -18.34 -29.48 -3.17
N PRO A 192 -19.39 -30.18 -2.75
CA PRO A 192 -20.78 -29.69 -2.82
C PRO A 192 -21.06 -28.44 -1.95
N ASN A 193 -20.20 -28.12 -0.99
CA ASN A 193 -20.33 -26.97 -0.09
C ASN A 193 -19.77 -25.67 -0.69
N VAL A 194 -19.06 -25.75 -1.82
CA VAL A 194 -18.46 -24.61 -2.50
C VAL A 194 -19.33 -24.13 -3.64
N ARG A 195 -19.67 -22.84 -3.65
CA ARG A 195 -20.48 -22.21 -4.70
C ARG A 195 -19.83 -20.92 -5.16
N TYR A 196 -19.96 -20.65 -6.45
CA TYR A 196 -19.50 -19.41 -7.08
C TYR A 196 -20.70 -18.66 -7.64
N THR A 197 -20.65 -17.33 -7.55
CA THR A 197 -21.54 -16.42 -8.27
C THR A 197 -20.69 -15.49 -9.12
N ALA A 198 -21.31 -14.56 -9.83
CA ALA A 198 -20.58 -13.56 -10.61
C ALA A 198 -19.56 -12.77 -9.76
N LEU A 199 -19.85 -12.46 -8.49
CA LEU A 199 -19.00 -11.58 -7.65
C LEU A 199 -18.71 -12.15 -6.26
N SER A 200 -18.95 -13.44 -6.05
CA SER A 200 -18.72 -14.07 -4.75
C SER A 200 -18.35 -15.54 -4.86
N MET A 201 -17.72 -16.03 -3.79
CA MET A 201 -17.54 -17.46 -3.52
C MET A 201 -18.03 -17.75 -2.11
N ILE A 202 -18.71 -18.88 -1.90
CA ILE A 202 -19.11 -19.37 -0.58
C ILE A 202 -18.52 -20.75 -0.37
N ASP A 203 -17.90 -20.99 0.78
CA ASP A 203 -17.57 -22.31 1.31
C ASP A 203 -18.26 -22.48 2.67
N GLN A 204 -19.30 -23.31 2.72
CA GLN A 204 -20.08 -23.52 3.95
C GLN A 204 -19.29 -24.24 5.06
N GLY A 205 -18.18 -24.89 4.72
CA GLY A 205 -17.29 -25.54 5.69
C GLY A 205 -16.20 -24.63 6.25
N ALA A 206 -16.06 -23.40 5.71
CA ALA A 206 -15.03 -22.48 6.15
C ALA A 206 -15.38 -21.77 7.48
N ALA A 207 -14.33 -21.32 8.17
CA ALA A 207 -14.41 -20.53 9.39
C ALA A 207 -13.32 -19.44 9.39
N TRP A 208 -13.31 -18.63 8.33
CA TRP A 208 -12.28 -17.62 8.11
C TRP A 208 -12.38 -16.45 9.08
N LEU A 209 -11.22 -15.83 9.34
CA LEU A 209 -11.16 -14.53 10.01
C LEU A 209 -11.87 -13.49 9.11
N PRO A 210 -12.82 -12.68 9.62
CA PRO A 210 -13.43 -11.61 8.84
C PRO A 210 -12.38 -10.67 8.25
N ASP A 211 -12.50 -10.40 6.95
CA ASP A 211 -11.52 -9.66 6.13
C ASP A 211 -10.09 -10.22 6.08
N GLY A 212 -9.85 -11.39 6.67
CA GLY A 212 -8.57 -12.09 6.73
C GLY A 212 -7.97 -12.42 5.36
N HIS A 213 -8.80 -12.54 4.33
CA HIS A 213 -8.40 -12.86 2.95
C HIS A 213 -8.37 -11.66 2.02
N ARG A 214 -8.64 -10.44 2.51
CA ARG A 214 -8.66 -9.22 1.70
C ARG A 214 -7.38 -9.04 0.86
N GLY A 215 -7.57 -8.73 -0.41
CA GLY A 215 -6.54 -8.53 -1.42
C GLY A 215 -5.80 -9.81 -1.87
N LYS A 216 -6.14 -10.99 -1.34
CA LYS A 216 -5.60 -12.24 -1.87
C LYS A 216 -6.18 -12.54 -3.24
N ILE A 217 -5.39 -13.25 -4.04
CA ILE A 217 -5.84 -13.85 -5.29
C ILE A 217 -6.41 -15.22 -4.94
N LEU A 218 -7.70 -15.38 -5.21
CA LEU A 218 -8.40 -16.66 -5.25
C LEU A 218 -8.10 -17.33 -6.59
N THR A 219 -7.66 -18.58 -6.57
CA THR A 219 -7.60 -19.44 -7.75
C THR A 219 -8.69 -20.50 -7.64
N ALA A 220 -9.53 -20.65 -8.66
CA ALA A 220 -10.61 -21.64 -8.70
C ALA A 220 -10.66 -22.29 -10.08
N GLY A 221 -10.15 -23.52 -10.19
CA GLY A 221 -9.83 -24.10 -11.50
C GLY A 221 -8.77 -23.25 -12.22
N ASP A 222 -9.06 -22.88 -13.47
CA ASP A 222 -8.19 -22.01 -14.30
C ASP A 222 -8.50 -20.52 -14.13
N GLU A 223 -9.53 -20.17 -13.36
CA GLU A 223 -9.95 -18.80 -13.14
C GLU A 223 -9.30 -18.20 -11.89
N THR A 224 -9.15 -16.86 -11.90
CA THR A 224 -8.66 -16.11 -10.75
C THR A 224 -9.51 -14.89 -10.46
N ALA A 225 -9.61 -14.52 -9.18
CA ALA A 225 -10.32 -13.32 -8.74
C ALA A 225 -9.63 -12.71 -7.51
N VAL A 226 -9.77 -11.40 -7.32
CA VAL A 226 -9.23 -10.71 -6.13
C VAL A 226 -10.30 -10.60 -5.05
N VAL A 227 -9.98 -11.00 -3.82
CA VAL A 227 -10.90 -10.89 -2.68
C VAL A 227 -10.96 -9.44 -2.19
N THR A 228 -12.14 -8.82 -2.15
CA THR A 228 -12.33 -7.45 -1.65
C THR A 228 -12.77 -7.41 -0.19
N ALA A 229 -13.50 -8.42 0.25
CA ALA A 229 -13.91 -8.62 1.64
C ALA A 229 -14.22 -10.10 1.89
N ASN A 230 -14.26 -10.52 3.15
CA ASN A 230 -14.78 -11.85 3.49
C ASN A 230 -15.45 -11.91 4.86
N SER A 231 -16.45 -12.79 4.95
CA SER A 231 -17.03 -13.28 6.21
C SER A 231 -16.32 -14.58 6.64
N GLY A 232 -16.91 -15.31 7.59
CA GLY A 232 -16.41 -16.63 7.98
C GLY A 232 -16.53 -17.70 6.89
N THR A 233 -17.44 -17.53 5.93
CA THR A 233 -17.75 -18.55 4.90
C THR A 233 -17.85 -17.99 3.49
N GLY A 234 -17.91 -16.66 3.32
CA GLY A 234 -18.10 -16.01 2.02
C GLY A 234 -16.95 -15.07 1.68
N LEU A 235 -16.52 -15.11 0.42
CA LEU A 235 -15.62 -14.14 -0.18
C LEU A 235 -16.44 -13.24 -1.11
N MET A 236 -16.24 -11.93 -0.99
CA MET A 236 -16.62 -10.95 -2.01
C MET A 236 -15.44 -10.75 -2.95
N LEU A 237 -15.71 -10.66 -4.26
CA LEU A 237 -14.69 -10.63 -5.29
C LEU A 237 -14.76 -9.31 -6.07
N ALA A 238 -13.60 -8.79 -6.45
CA ALA A 238 -13.50 -7.64 -7.35
C ALA A 238 -13.98 -8.04 -8.75
N PRO A 239 -14.73 -7.19 -9.46
CA PRO A 239 -14.98 -7.41 -10.87
C PRO A 239 -13.66 -7.54 -11.66
N VAL A 240 -13.66 -8.33 -12.74
CA VAL A 240 -12.45 -8.63 -13.52
C VAL A 240 -11.84 -7.38 -14.18
N ARG A 241 -12.67 -6.35 -14.41
CA ARG A 241 -12.30 -5.02 -14.90
C ARG A 241 -13.35 -3.99 -14.48
N PRO A 242 -13.03 -2.69 -14.51
CA PRO A 242 -14.00 -1.61 -14.32
C PRO A 242 -15.29 -1.81 -15.11
N GLY A 243 -16.44 -1.62 -14.47
CA GLY A 243 -17.76 -1.76 -15.07
C GLY A 243 -18.19 -3.20 -15.40
N ALA A 244 -17.39 -4.22 -15.08
CA ALA A 244 -17.78 -5.61 -15.27
C ALA A 244 -18.79 -6.06 -14.20
N SER A 245 -19.72 -6.93 -14.58
CA SER A 245 -20.68 -7.56 -13.67
C SER A 245 -20.19 -8.87 -13.04
N SER A 246 -18.98 -9.31 -13.41
CA SER A 246 -18.38 -10.58 -13.00
C SER A 246 -16.91 -10.38 -12.60
N ALA A 247 -16.46 -11.17 -11.63
CA ALA A 247 -15.09 -11.29 -11.16
C ALA A 247 -14.24 -12.23 -12.03
N TRP A 248 -14.89 -12.98 -12.92
CA TRP A 248 -14.29 -14.04 -13.73
C TRP A 248 -14.09 -13.57 -15.17
N ALA A 249 -13.05 -14.08 -15.84
CA ALA A 249 -12.80 -13.74 -17.24
C ALA A 249 -13.82 -14.45 -18.17
N GLY A 250 -14.15 -15.70 -17.84
CA GLY A 250 -15.25 -16.45 -18.44
C GLY A 250 -16.50 -16.51 -17.56
N ASP A 251 -17.20 -17.64 -17.63
CA ASP A 251 -18.30 -17.95 -16.72
C ASP A 251 -17.77 -18.21 -15.29
N PRO A 252 -18.58 -17.95 -14.24
CA PRO A 252 -18.23 -18.35 -12.90
C PRO A 252 -17.87 -19.85 -12.82
N PRO A 253 -16.82 -20.24 -12.06
CA PRO A 253 -16.47 -21.64 -11.90
C PRO A 253 -17.67 -22.49 -11.47
N ALA A 254 -17.72 -23.74 -11.96
CA ALA A 254 -18.81 -24.65 -11.59
C ALA A 254 -18.85 -24.88 -10.07
N GLY A 255 -20.05 -25.11 -9.52
CA GLY A 255 -20.21 -25.46 -8.11
C GLY A 255 -19.31 -26.65 -7.73
N GLY A 256 -18.60 -26.53 -6.62
CA GLY A 256 -17.65 -27.51 -6.14
C GLY A 256 -16.29 -27.55 -6.81
N THR A 257 -16.03 -26.68 -7.79
CA THR A 257 -14.67 -26.48 -8.32
C THR A 257 -13.70 -26.18 -7.15
N PRO A 258 -12.55 -26.87 -7.06
CA PRO A 258 -11.60 -26.62 -5.99
C PRO A 258 -11.03 -25.20 -6.05
N TYR A 259 -10.82 -24.58 -4.90
CA TYR A 259 -10.17 -23.28 -4.78
C TYR A 259 -8.91 -23.32 -3.93
N ARG A 260 -8.08 -22.30 -4.11
CA ARG A 260 -6.89 -22.04 -3.31
C ARG A 260 -6.73 -20.54 -3.04
N LEU A 261 -6.35 -20.22 -1.81
CA LEU A 261 -5.89 -18.91 -1.35
C LEU A 261 -4.49 -19.07 -0.75
N PRO A 262 -3.55 -18.15 -1.06
CA PRO A 262 -2.18 -18.21 -0.56
C PRO A 262 -2.08 -17.82 0.92
N ASP A 263 -0.93 -18.10 1.53
CA ASP A 263 -0.58 -17.57 2.85
C ASP A 263 -0.42 -16.04 2.84
N PRO A 264 -0.63 -15.38 4.00
CA PRO A 264 -0.36 -13.95 4.13
C PRO A 264 1.16 -13.71 4.23
N PRO A 265 1.66 -12.50 3.89
CA PRO A 265 3.02 -12.11 4.23
C PRO A 265 3.24 -12.21 5.73
N SER A 266 4.37 -12.74 6.19
CA SER A 266 4.63 -12.97 7.62
C SER A 266 4.68 -11.68 8.45
N THR A 267 5.12 -10.58 7.84
CA THR A 267 5.20 -9.25 8.47
C THR A 267 4.29 -8.28 7.74
N ARG A 268 3.52 -7.52 8.51
CA ARG A 268 2.59 -6.48 8.08
C ARG A 268 2.64 -5.37 9.12
N ALA A 269 3.24 -4.23 8.79
CA ALA A 269 3.55 -3.18 9.75
C ALA A 269 2.68 -1.93 9.53
N GLY A 270 2.60 -1.07 10.54
CA GLY A 270 1.99 0.24 10.33
C GLY A 270 2.82 1.10 9.36
N ILE A 271 4.14 1.14 9.55
CA ILE A 271 5.08 1.83 8.67
C ILE A 271 6.20 0.87 8.27
N THR A 272 6.46 0.73 6.98
CA THR A 272 7.55 -0.10 6.44
C THR A 272 8.51 0.75 5.59
N VAL A 273 9.81 0.62 5.87
CA VAL A 273 10.90 1.12 5.03
C VAL A 273 11.54 -0.09 4.35
N ASN A 274 11.31 -0.23 3.05
CA ASN A 274 11.76 -1.37 2.24
C ASN A 274 12.76 -0.97 1.15
N ALA A 275 13.05 0.32 1.01
CA ALA A 275 14.08 0.85 0.14
C ALA A 275 14.92 1.90 0.88
N THR A 276 15.83 2.57 0.17
CA THR A 276 16.63 3.66 0.72
C THR A 276 15.76 4.86 1.07
N ALA A 277 15.82 5.29 2.32
CA ALA A 277 15.26 6.54 2.82
C ALA A 277 16.39 7.36 3.45
N VAL A 278 16.75 8.47 2.81
CA VAL A 278 17.77 9.42 3.29
C VAL A 278 17.10 10.57 4.01
N SER A 279 17.56 10.87 5.22
CA SER A 279 17.06 11.91 6.11
C SER A 279 15.53 11.88 6.34
N PRO A 280 14.87 10.71 6.50
CA PRO A 280 13.43 10.68 6.72
C PRO A 280 13.06 11.24 8.10
N THR A 281 11.98 11.99 8.17
CA THR A 281 11.36 12.41 9.44
C THR A 281 10.13 11.55 9.74
N LEU A 282 10.22 10.70 10.76
CA LEU A 282 9.09 9.95 11.30
C LEU A 282 8.76 10.51 12.69
N ARG A 283 7.70 11.30 12.80
CA ARG A 283 7.41 12.03 14.04
C ARG A 283 5.97 11.99 14.48
N ALA A 284 5.73 11.84 15.78
CA ALA A 284 4.39 11.96 16.37
C ALA A 284 3.34 11.02 15.73
N ASN A 285 3.77 9.91 15.14
CA ASN A 285 2.84 8.90 14.63
C ASN A 285 2.41 7.99 15.78
N ARG A 286 1.17 7.55 15.72
CA ARG A 286 0.67 6.47 16.58
C ARG A 286 0.34 5.27 15.71
N SER A 287 0.98 4.13 15.98
CA SER A 287 0.88 2.89 15.19
C SER A 287 0.56 1.68 16.08
N TRP A 288 -0.69 1.20 16.07
CA TRP A 288 -1.16 0.18 17.02
C TRP A 288 -2.23 -0.77 16.44
N ASP A 289 -2.51 -1.87 17.12
CA ASP A 289 -3.62 -2.76 16.79
C ASP A 289 -4.57 -2.94 17.99
N ASN A 290 -5.77 -2.39 17.90
CA ASN A 290 -6.76 -2.48 18.97
C ASN A 290 -7.82 -3.57 18.76
N GLN A 291 -7.58 -4.51 17.85
CA GLN A 291 -8.48 -5.63 17.61
C GLN A 291 -8.28 -6.73 18.64
N GLN A 292 -9.32 -7.55 18.84
CA GLN A 292 -9.22 -8.74 19.68
C GLN A 292 -8.17 -9.72 19.13
N THR A 293 -8.24 -9.99 17.82
CA THR A 293 -7.19 -10.71 17.08
C THR A 293 -6.39 -9.70 16.28
N ARG A 294 -5.22 -9.34 16.80
CA ARG A 294 -4.35 -8.33 16.17
C ARG A 294 -3.78 -8.85 14.85
N SER A 295 -3.92 -8.07 13.79
CA SER A 295 -3.47 -8.39 12.42
C SER A 295 -2.21 -7.61 12.02
N GLN A 296 -2.04 -6.39 12.55
CA GLN A 296 -0.85 -5.55 12.39
C GLN A 296 0.26 -6.07 13.30
N THR A 297 1.33 -6.58 12.69
CA THR A 297 2.40 -7.27 13.42
C THR A 297 3.33 -6.31 14.16
N HIS A 298 3.68 -5.18 13.53
CA HIS A 298 4.62 -4.22 14.07
C HIS A 298 4.18 -2.78 13.84
N GLY A 299 4.64 -1.85 14.68
CA GLY A 299 4.42 -0.42 14.47
C GLY A 299 5.31 0.15 13.35
N LEU A 300 6.60 -0.22 13.37
CA LEU A 300 7.63 0.15 12.39
C LEU A 300 8.42 -1.08 11.93
N TRP A 301 8.72 -1.19 10.64
CA TRP A 301 9.59 -2.22 10.09
C TRP A 301 10.62 -1.63 9.12
N ILE A 302 11.92 -1.87 9.34
CA ILE A 302 12.97 -1.69 8.34
C ILE A 302 13.37 -3.07 7.83
N THR A 303 13.17 -3.32 6.54
CA THR A 303 13.40 -4.64 5.94
C THR A 303 14.89 -4.88 5.66
N ALA A 304 15.23 -6.06 5.13
CA ALA A 304 16.59 -6.39 4.71
C ALA A 304 17.09 -5.49 3.55
N ASP A 305 16.16 -5.04 2.70
CA ASP A 305 16.42 -4.13 1.59
C ASP A 305 16.29 -2.66 2.00
N GLY A 306 15.56 -2.40 3.09
CA GLY A 306 15.39 -1.06 3.67
C GLY A 306 16.70 -0.47 4.19
N ARG A 307 16.92 0.80 3.90
CA ARG A 307 18.00 1.60 4.50
C ARG A 307 17.39 2.90 5.02
N CYS A 308 17.65 3.21 6.29
CA CYS A 308 17.23 4.47 6.88
C CYS A 308 18.50 5.17 7.38
N THR A 309 18.92 6.22 6.66
CA THR A 309 20.15 6.95 6.94
C THR A 309 19.81 8.37 7.39
N ASP A 310 20.46 8.86 8.45
CA ASP A 310 20.24 10.21 8.99
C ASP A 310 18.78 10.52 9.35
N GLY A 311 18.01 9.48 9.71
CA GLY A 311 16.59 9.62 10.00
C GLY A 311 16.31 10.32 11.33
N ARG A 312 15.30 11.19 11.36
CA ARG A 312 14.73 11.77 12.58
C ARG A 312 13.45 11.02 12.96
N VAL A 313 13.61 10.00 13.79
CA VAL A 313 12.52 9.14 14.29
C VAL A 313 12.24 9.49 15.74
N VAL A 314 11.26 10.36 15.99
CA VAL A 314 11.03 10.91 17.33
C VAL A 314 9.56 10.96 17.73
N ASP A 315 9.29 10.82 19.02
CA ASP A 315 7.95 11.04 19.60
C ASP A 315 6.85 10.13 19.01
N ASN A 316 7.20 8.94 18.51
CA ASN A 316 6.22 7.99 17.99
C ASN A 316 5.69 7.06 19.11
N ASP A 317 4.44 6.64 19.01
CA ASP A 317 3.88 5.55 19.82
C ASP A 317 3.66 4.31 18.95
N LEU A 318 4.50 3.29 19.15
CA LEU A 318 4.55 2.08 18.32
C LEU A 318 4.10 0.82 19.09
N GLU A 319 3.59 0.95 20.32
CA GLU A 319 3.16 -0.20 21.13
C GLU A 319 1.77 -0.73 20.70
N GLY A 320 1.40 -1.92 21.20
CA GLY A 320 0.06 -2.47 21.04
C GLY A 320 -0.15 -3.23 19.73
N ASN A 321 0.92 -3.67 19.06
CA ASN A 321 0.86 -4.50 17.86
C ASN A 321 0.83 -6.00 18.21
N ALA A 322 0.67 -6.87 17.20
CA ALA A 322 0.54 -8.32 17.42
C ALA A 322 1.85 -8.99 17.86
N VAL A 323 3.00 -8.50 17.37
CA VAL A 323 4.32 -9.11 17.60
C VAL A 323 5.21 -8.17 18.41
N GLY A 324 5.38 -6.92 17.98
CA GLY A 324 6.27 -5.99 18.67
C GLY A 324 6.15 -4.56 18.19
N ALA A 325 6.82 -3.62 18.86
CA ALA A 325 6.75 -2.22 18.48
C ALA A 325 7.49 -1.92 17.16
N ALA A 326 8.67 -2.51 16.99
CA ALA A 326 9.39 -2.46 15.72
C ALA A 326 10.14 -3.76 15.40
N ARG A 327 10.48 -3.90 14.12
CA ARG A 327 11.37 -4.92 13.59
C ARG A 327 12.45 -4.25 12.74
N PHE A 328 13.70 -4.61 12.96
CA PHE A 328 14.84 -4.12 12.17
C PHE A 328 15.60 -5.31 11.60
N ASP A 329 15.34 -5.64 10.34
CA ASP A 329 16.17 -6.60 9.61
C ASP A 329 17.48 -5.93 9.18
N THR A 330 17.42 -4.62 8.90
CA THR A 330 18.59 -3.75 8.77
C THR A 330 18.55 -2.70 9.87
N ALA A 331 19.67 -2.51 10.58
CA ALA A 331 19.79 -1.44 11.56
C ALA A 331 19.73 -0.06 10.88
N PRO A 332 19.02 0.92 11.46
CA PRO A 332 19.09 2.30 10.98
C PRO A 332 20.50 2.86 11.20
N ALA A 333 20.99 3.64 10.24
CA ALA A 333 22.31 4.26 10.26
C ALA A 333 22.17 5.76 10.59
N GLU A 334 22.96 6.25 11.54
CA GLU A 334 22.99 7.67 11.91
C GLU A 334 21.60 8.21 12.35
N GLY A 335 21.48 9.54 12.46
CA GLY A 335 20.21 10.20 12.78
C GLY A 335 19.80 10.19 14.25
N LEU A 336 18.60 10.71 14.52
CA LEU A 336 18.03 10.93 15.85
C LEU A 336 16.87 9.96 16.12
N TRP A 337 17.02 9.13 17.14
CA TRP A 337 16.02 8.12 17.52
C TRP A 337 15.66 8.24 19.00
N GLU A 338 14.64 9.02 19.33
CA GLU A 338 14.31 9.39 20.71
C GLU A 338 12.81 9.35 21.00
N ARG A 339 12.44 9.09 22.26
CA ARG A 339 11.05 9.19 22.74
C ARG A 339 10.04 8.38 21.91
N ASN A 340 10.49 7.24 21.37
CA ASN A 340 9.63 6.31 20.65
C ASN A 340 9.09 5.25 21.62
N HIS A 341 7.83 5.37 22.00
CA HIS A 341 7.19 4.44 22.91
C HIS A 341 7.08 3.03 22.29
N GLY A 342 7.38 2.02 23.09
CA GLY A 342 7.54 0.63 22.64
C GLY A 342 8.96 0.25 22.19
N LEU A 343 9.87 1.21 21.99
CA LEU A 343 11.29 0.94 21.76
C LEU A 343 12.09 1.08 23.07
N PRO A 344 13.13 0.26 23.28
CA PRO A 344 14.05 0.50 24.39
C PRO A 344 14.70 1.87 24.21
N ALA A 345 14.84 2.63 25.31
CA ALA A 345 15.57 3.88 25.27
C ALA A 345 17.00 3.60 24.77
N ARG A 346 17.39 4.22 23.64
CA ARG A 346 18.80 4.29 23.26
C ARG A 346 19.50 5.12 24.34
N ARG A 347 20.18 4.45 25.27
CA ARG A 347 21.14 5.13 26.15
C ARG A 347 22.23 5.69 25.25
N GLY A 348 22.52 6.97 25.37
CA GLY A 348 23.33 7.78 24.45
C GLY A 348 24.82 7.44 24.34
N ASP A 349 25.23 6.19 24.58
CA ASP A 349 26.60 5.72 24.35
C ASP A 349 26.52 4.44 23.51
N GLY A 350 27.16 4.43 22.34
CA GLY A 350 27.09 3.31 21.40
C GLY A 350 27.43 1.95 22.03
N PRO A 351 26.75 0.89 21.59
CA PRO A 351 27.51 -0.16 20.92
C PRO A 351 26.80 -0.66 19.65
N THR A 352 27.63 -1.10 18.70
CA THR A 352 27.28 -1.91 17.54
C THR A 352 26.39 -3.09 17.95
N PRO A 353 25.32 -3.43 17.21
CA PRO A 353 24.54 -4.63 17.50
C PRO A 353 25.43 -5.87 17.36
N ALA A 354 25.38 -6.78 18.32
CA ALA A 354 25.98 -8.10 18.17
C ALA A 354 25.34 -8.81 16.97
N PRO A 355 26.12 -9.45 16.08
CA PRO A 355 25.56 -10.18 14.95
C PRO A 355 24.69 -11.33 15.44
N ILE A 356 23.55 -11.49 14.79
CA ILE A 356 22.68 -12.66 14.94
C ILE A 356 23.51 -13.90 14.60
N GLY A 357 23.59 -14.86 15.53
CA GLY A 357 24.40 -16.06 15.40
C GLY A 357 24.14 -16.79 14.09
N GLN A 358 25.21 -17.05 13.34
CA GLN A 358 25.17 -17.99 12.23
C GLN A 358 24.78 -19.39 12.75
N PRO A 359 23.97 -20.16 12.00
CA PRO A 359 23.74 -21.56 12.33
C PRO A 359 25.07 -22.32 12.21
N ALA A 360 25.36 -23.14 13.22
CA ALA A 360 26.55 -23.97 13.27
C ALA A 360 26.66 -24.84 12.00
N THR A 361 27.72 -24.62 11.24
CA THR A 361 28.12 -25.53 10.17
C THR A 361 28.63 -26.82 10.81
N GLY A 362 27.88 -27.90 10.62
CA GLY A 362 28.32 -29.26 10.99
C GLY A 362 29.52 -29.71 10.16
N PRO A 363 30.30 -30.69 10.64
CA PRO A 363 31.53 -31.12 10.00
C PRO A 363 31.24 -31.86 8.69
N SER A 364 31.80 -31.37 7.58
CA SER A 364 31.90 -32.08 6.31
C SER A 364 32.88 -33.24 6.45
N GLY A 365 32.36 -34.47 6.46
CA GLY A 365 33.17 -35.68 6.30
C GLY A 365 33.67 -35.88 4.86
N PRO A 366 34.76 -36.61 4.64
CA PRO A 366 35.32 -36.86 3.32
C PRO A 366 34.77 -38.14 2.70
N GLY A 367 34.57 -38.14 1.38
CA GLY A 367 34.33 -39.33 0.56
C GLY A 367 33.50 -38.98 -0.66
N SER A 368 33.71 -39.51 -1.85
CA SER A 368 34.71 -40.44 -2.38
C SER A 368 34.49 -40.45 -3.90
N SER A 369 35.57 -40.60 -4.64
CA SER A 369 35.60 -40.95 -6.07
C SER A 369 34.83 -42.23 -6.40
N GLY A 370 34.20 -42.29 -7.58
CA GLY A 370 34.01 -43.56 -8.31
C GLY A 370 32.71 -43.71 -9.10
N CYS A 371 32.87 -43.82 -10.43
CA CYS A 371 31.93 -44.24 -11.50
C CYS A 371 30.88 -43.24 -11.99
#